data_AF-A0A841LEK6-F1
#
_entry.id   AF-A0A841LEK6-F1
#
_cell.length_a   1.000
_cell.length_b   1.000
_cell.length_c   1.000
_cell.angle_alpha   90.00
_cell.angle_beta   90.00
_cell.angle_gamma   90.00
#
_symmetry.space_group_name_H-M   'P 1'
#
loop_
_entity.id
_entity.type
_entity.pdbx_description
1 polymer ?
#
loop_
_entity_poly.entity_id
_entity_poly.type
_entity_poly.pdbx_seq_one_letter_code
_entity_poly.pdbx_strand_id
1 'polypeptide(L)'
;MTLGNMALARRLFSRQQITDPGKITLMSVTGEPLVADLGILPELRVGSLILRKLPIAFADAGPFTLFGLGSTPALLLGSDVLQVFHRVALDFGNRRVRFTLKRQ
;
A
#
# COMPACT_ATOMS: atom_id res chain seq x y z
N MET A 1 -6.62 -4.94 -1.06
CA MET A 1 -5.28 -5.29 -0.56
C MET A 1 -4.35 -4.14 -0.88
N THR A 2 -3.68 -3.59 0.13
CA THR A 2 -2.69 -2.53 -0.04
C THR A 2 -1.33 -3.13 -0.39
N LEU A 3 -0.64 -2.49 -1.33
CA LEU A 3 0.67 -2.93 -1.82
C LEU A 3 1.76 -1.93 -1.48
N GLY A 4 2.91 -2.41 -1.05
CA GLY A 4 4.16 -1.67 -0.94
C GLY A 4 5.15 -2.12 -2.00
N ASN A 5 6.00 -1.20 -2.46
CA ASN A 5 7.08 -1.58 -3.36
C ASN A 5 8.29 -2.14 -2.59
N MET A 6 9.24 -2.72 -3.33
CA MET A 6 10.45 -3.29 -2.72
C MET A 6 11.37 -2.23 -2.09
N ALA A 7 11.30 -0.97 -2.54
CA ALA A 7 12.02 0.13 -1.88
C ALA A 7 11.49 0.38 -0.45
N LEU A 8 10.16 0.31 -0.26
CA LEU A 8 9.54 0.39 1.05
C LEU A 8 9.87 -0.84 1.91
N ALA A 9 9.80 -2.05 1.35
CA ALA A 9 10.17 -3.27 2.06
C ALA A 9 11.58 -3.17 2.66
N ARG A 10 12.57 -2.76 1.85
CA ARG A 10 13.97 -2.57 2.30
C ARG A 10 14.13 -1.50 3.38
N ARG A 11 13.26 -0.49 3.38
CA ARG A 11 13.27 0.58 4.41
C ARG A 11 12.68 0.11 5.73
N LEU A 12 11.65 -0.74 5.69
CA LEU A 12 10.93 -1.19 6.88
C LEU A 12 11.59 -2.41 7.52
N PHE A 13 12.03 -3.35 6.70
CA PHE A 13 12.62 -4.60 7.18
C PHE A 13 14.14 -4.48 7.08
N SER A 14 14.78 -4.32 8.25
CA SER A 14 16.19 -4.69 8.36
C SER A 14 16.32 -6.21 8.14
N ARG A 15 17.47 -6.68 7.62
CA ARG A 15 17.74 -8.11 7.40
C ARG A 15 17.45 -9.01 8.62
N GLN A 16 17.40 -8.45 9.83
CA GLN A 16 17.19 -9.17 11.09
C GLN A 16 15.72 -9.25 11.57
N GLN A 17 14.78 -8.47 11.00
CA GLN A 17 13.36 -8.46 11.43
C GLN A 17 12.43 -9.25 10.50
N ILE A 18 12.99 -10.03 9.58
CA ILE A 18 12.22 -10.89 8.68
C ILE A 18 11.81 -12.14 9.47
N THR A 19 10.80 -12.01 10.33
CA THR A 19 9.94 -13.15 10.65
C THR A 19 9.21 -13.47 9.35
N ASP A 20 9.68 -14.51 8.65
CA ASP A 20 9.25 -14.98 7.34
C ASP A 20 7.83 -14.51 7.00
N PRO A 21 7.72 -13.37 6.29
CA PRO A 21 6.42 -12.89 5.91
C PRO A 21 5.92 -13.83 4.83
N GLY A 22 5.05 -14.75 5.20
CA GLY A 22 4.52 -15.76 4.30
C GLY A 22 4.15 -15.17 2.93
N LYS A 23 4.46 -15.89 1.86
CA LYS A 23 4.16 -15.45 0.51
C LYS A 23 2.66 -15.56 0.23
N ILE A 24 2.16 -14.60 -0.52
CA ILE A 24 0.79 -14.62 -1.04
C ILE A 24 0.81 -14.48 -2.56
N THR A 25 -0.21 -14.99 -3.22
CA THR A 25 -0.44 -14.79 -4.65
C THR A 25 -1.65 -13.89 -4.84
N LEU A 26 -1.45 -12.80 -5.56
CA LEU A 26 -2.49 -11.86 -5.95
C LEU A 26 -2.77 -12.03 -7.45
N MET A 27 -4.01 -11.79 -7.87
CA MET A 27 -4.34 -11.73 -9.30
C MET A 27 -4.19 -10.30 -9.80
N SER A 28 -3.35 -10.10 -10.82
CA SER A 28 -3.22 -8.81 -11.51
C SER A 28 -4.44 -8.53 -12.40
N VAL A 29 -4.64 -7.26 -12.76
CA VAL A 29 -5.62 -6.86 -13.79
C VAL A 29 -5.29 -7.42 -15.17
N THR A 30 -4.03 -7.80 -15.41
CA THR A 30 -3.57 -8.48 -16.63
C THR A 30 -3.92 -9.96 -16.65
N GLY A 31 -4.47 -10.51 -15.55
CA GLY A 31 -4.73 -11.95 -15.39
C GLY A 31 -3.50 -12.76 -14.99
N GLU A 32 -2.32 -12.13 -14.90
CA GLU A 32 -1.10 -12.78 -14.43
C GLU A 32 -1.04 -12.80 -12.89
N PRO A 33 -0.55 -13.91 -12.29
CA PRO A 33 -0.34 -13.98 -10.86
C PRO A 33 0.84 -13.08 -10.44
N LEU A 34 0.64 -12.31 -9.38
CA LEU A 34 1.66 -11.51 -8.72
C LEU A 34 1.98 -12.13 -7.36
N VAL A 35 3.19 -12.66 -7.21
CA VAL A 35 3.68 -13.16 -5.93
C VAL A 35 4.17 -11.97 -5.10
N ALA A 36 3.73 -11.91 -3.85
CA ALA A 36 4.10 -10.85 -2.92
C ALA A 36 4.52 -11.42 -1.57
N ASP A 37 5.47 -10.77 -0.93
CA ASP A 37 5.83 -11.05 0.47
C ASP A 37 4.86 -10.31 1.38
N LEU A 38 4.32 -10.96 2.42
CA LEU A 38 3.48 -10.26 3.38
C LEU A 38 4.33 -9.31 4.26
N GLY A 39 3.73 -8.54 5.14
CA GLY A 39 4.47 -7.78 6.12
C GLY A 39 3.55 -6.87 6.89
N ILE A 40 4.04 -6.36 8.02
CA ILE A 40 3.26 -5.47 8.88
C ILE A 40 3.87 -4.07 8.82
N LEU A 41 3.12 -3.12 8.29
CA LEU A 41 3.45 -1.70 8.41
C LEU A 41 3.05 -1.21 9.81
N PRO A 42 4.00 -0.71 10.63
CA PRO A 42 3.70 -0.34 12.01
C PRO A 42 2.65 0.77 12.15
N GLU A 43 2.74 1.81 11.30
CA GLU A 43 1.82 2.93 11.28
C GLU A 43 1.71 3.49 9.85
N LEU A 44 0.47 3.75 9.41
CA LEU A 44 0.16 4.53 8.21
C LEU A 44 -0.63 5.77 8.63
N ARG A 45 -0.13 6.94 8.22
CA ARG A 45 -0.82 8.22 8.42
C ARG A 45 -1.25 8.81 7.08
N VAL A 46 -2.56 9.03 6.91
CA VAL A 46 -3.15 9.65 5.71
C VAL A 46 -4.11 10.74 6.17
N GLY A 47 -3.70 12.01 6.05
CA GLY A 47 -4.44 13.12 6.65
C GLY A 47 -4.55 12.93 8.17
N SER A 48 -5.77 12.97 8.70
CA SER A 48 -6.07 12.69 10.12
C SER A 48 -6.24 11.20 10.44
N LEU A 49 -6.24 10.30 9.45
CA LEU A 49 -6.35 8.86 9.69
C LEU A 49 -5.00 8.31 10.14
N ILE A 50 -5.01 7.54 11.23
CA ILE A 50 -3.88 6.75 11.71
C ILE A 50 -4.31 5.29 11.76
N LEU A 51 -3.68 4.45 10.95
CA LEU A 51 -3.83 3.00 10.99
C LEU A 51 -2.56 2.40 11.58
N ARG A 52 -2.70 1.40 12.46
CA ARG A 52 -1.57 0.74 13.11
C ARG A 52 -1.56 -0.75 12.77
N LYS A 53 -0.37 -1.35 12.72
CA LYS A 53 -0.16 -2.78 12.45
C LYS A 53 -0.89 -3.26 11.19
N LEU A 54 -0.78 -2.49 10.10
CA LEU A 54 -1.48 -2.77 8.85
C LEU A 54 -0.77 -3.90 8.08
N PRO A 55 -1.44 -5.01 7.74
CA PRO A 55 -0.89 -6.00 6.83
C PRO A 55 -0.77 -5.41 5.43
N ILE A 56 0.42 -5.50 4.83
CA ILE A 56 0.71 -5.01 3.48
C ILE A 56 1.45 -6.11 2.71
N ALA A 57 1.12 -6.24 1.43
CA ALA A 57 1.87 -7.08 0.52
C ALA A 57 2.97 -6.28 -0.18
N PHE A 58 4.17 -6.85 -0.29
CA PHE A 58 5.32 -6.24 -0.94
C PHE A 58 5.63 -6.98 -2.23
N ALA A 59 5.62 -6.26 -3.35
CA ALA A 59 5.88 -6.83 -4.66
C ALA A 59 6.49 -5.80 -5.62
N ASP A 60 7.16 -6.29 -6.65
CA ASP A 60 7.52 -5.50 -7.82
C ASP A 60 6.31 -5.44 -8.77
N ALA A 61 5.45 -4.44 -8.53
CA ALA A 61 4.23 -4.23 -9.30
C ALA A 61 4.44 -3.14 -10.37
N GLY A 62 3.99 -3.43 -11.60
CA GLY A 62 4.09 -2.53 -12.75
C GLY A 62 3.70 -1.06 -12.52
N PRO A 63 2.63 -0.74 -11.77
CA PRO A 63 2.25 0.63 -11.49
C PRO A 63 3.36 1.47 -10.84
N PHE A 64 4.19 0.90 -9.96
CA PHE A 64 5.28 1.67 -9.33
C PHE A 64 6.30 2.13 -10.38
N THR A 65 6.66 1.28 -11.33
CA THR A 65 7.56 1.62 -12.43
C THR A 65 6.92 2.65 -13.36
N LEU A 66 5.64 2.47 -13.72
CA LEU A 66 4.91 3.39 -14.58
C LEU A 66 4.88 4.83 -14.03
N PHE A 67 4.79 4.99 -12.71
CA PHE A 67 4.81 6.29 -12.05
C PHE A 67 6.20 6.78 -11.63
N GLY A 68 7.29 6.08 -12.00
CA GLY A 68 8.65 6.45 -11.62
C GLY A 68 8.97 6.25 -10.13
N LEU A 69 8.22 5.41 -9.43
CA LEU A 69 8.32 5.15 -8.00
C LEU A 69 9.08 3.86 -7.66
N GLY A 70 9.73 3.19 -8.63
CA GLY A 70 10.42 1.91 -8.39
C GLY A 70 11.55 1.97 -7.35
N SER A 71 12.24 3.10 -7.23
CA SER A 71 13.35 3.33 -6.29
C SER A 71 12.98 4.15 -5.06
N THR A 72 11.77 4.72 -5.03
CA THR A 72 11.29 5.56 -3.92
C THR A 72 10.33 4.75 -3.06
N PRO A 73 10.50 4.64 -1.73
CA PRO A 73 9.54 3.94 -0.87
C PRO A 73 8.10 4.43 -1.10
N ALA A 74 7.21 3.56 -1.58
CA ALA A 74 5.88 3.93 -2.02
C ALA A 74 4.81 2.88 -1.68
N LEU A 75 3.57 3.34 -1.56
CA LEU A 75 2.38 2.52 -1.30
C LEU A 75 1.33 2.73 -2.40
N LEU A 76 0.70 1.65 -2.83
CA LEU A 76 -0.52 1.64 -3.61
C LEU A 76 -1.66 1.25 -2.66
N LEU A 77 -2.46 2.25 -2.28
CA LEU A 77 -3.57 2.07 -1.33
C LEU A 77 -4.69 1.26 -1.95
N GLY A 78 -4.98 0.11 -1.35
CA GLY A 78 -6.07 -0.75 -1.77
C GLY A 78 -7.39 -0.42 -1.10
N SER A 79 -8.44 -1.12 -1.55
CA SER A 79 -9.79 -1.02 -0.98
C SER A 79 -9.86 -1.30 0.53
N ASP A 80 -8.99 -2.15 1.05
CA ASP A 80 -8.83 -2.50 2.47
C ASP A 80 -8.53 -1.29 3.36
N VAL A 81 -7.74 -0.32 2.85
CA VAL A 81 -7.48 0.95 3.54
C VAL A 81 -8.54 1.98 3.18
N LEU A 82 -8.90 2.08 1.89
CA LEU A 82 -9.83 3.12 1.42
C LEU A 82 -11.23 2.98 2.03
N GLN A 83 -11.69 1.75 2.30
CA GLN A 83 -12.98 1.48 2.93
C GLN A 83 -13.11 2.01 4.38
N VAL A 84 -11.99 2.35 5.03
CA VAL A 84 -12.02 2.97 6.37
C VAL A 84 -12.60 4.39 6.29
N PHE A 85 -12.41 5.07 5.15
CA PHE A 85 -13.00 6.38 4.92
C PHE A 85 -14.47 6.25 4.53
N HIS A 86 -15.30 7.16 5.04
CA HIS A 86 -16.69 7.27 4.61
C HIS A 86 -16.80 7.68 3.14
N ARG A 87 -15.92 8.59 2.70
CA ARG A 87 -15.87 9.06 1.33
C ARG A 87 -14.44 9.37 0.92
N VAL A 88 -14.07 8.94 -0.28
CA VAL A 88 -12.85 9.34 -0.98
C VAL A 88 -13.29 10.02 -2.27
N ALA A 89 -12.81 11.23 -2.51
CA ALA A 89 -13.10 11.99 -3.73
C ALA A 89 -11.79 12.40 -4.43
N LEU A 90 -11.73 12.18 -5.74
CA LEU A 90 -10.61 12.56 -6.59
C LEU A 90 -10.98 13.82 -7.38
N ASP A 91 -10.20 14.87 -7.20
CA ASP A 91 -10.27 16.09 -8.00
C ASP A 91 -9.07 16.09 -8.94
N PHE A 92 -9.28 15.61 -10.16
CA PHE A 92 -8.24 15.49 -11.18
C PHE A 92 -7.76 16.85 -11.69
N GLY A 93 -8.64 17.85 -11.78
CA GLY A 93 -8.29 19.20 -12.23
C GLY A 93 -7.28 19.88 -11.31
N ASN A 94 -7.46 19.71 -9.99
CA ASN A 94 -6.56 20.27 -8.98
C ASN A 94 -5.50 19.28 -8.48
N ARG A 95 -5.46 18.05 -9.01
CA ARG A 95 -4.59 16.95 -8.54
C ARG A 95 -4.71 16.73 -7.01
N ARG A 96 -5.94 16.75 -6.50
CA ARG A 96 -6.23 16.63 -5.07
C ARG A 96 -7.05 15.38 -4.77
N VAL A 97 -6.79 14.80 -3.61
CA VAL A 97 -7.62 13.74 -3.03
C VAL A 97 -8.22 14.26 -1.73
N ARG A 98 -9.54 14.07 -1.56
CA ARG A 98 -10.25 14.43 -0.33
C ARG A 98 -10.75 13.17 0.36
N PHE A 99 -10.41 13.05 1.63
CA PHE A 99 -10.84 11.97 2.50
C PHE A 99 -11.85 12.51 3.52
N THR A 100 -12.94 11.80 3.76
CA THR A 100 -13.93 12.11 4.79
C THR A 100 -14.09 10.92 5.71
N LEU A 101 -13.97 11.14 7.01
CA LEU A 101 -14.24 10.13 8.03
C LEU A 101 -15.74 10.09 8.36
N LYS A 102 -16.26 8.94 8.83
CA LYS A 102 -17.61 8.92 9.41
C LYS A 102 -17.63 9.86 10.61
N ARG A 103 -18.66 10.70 10.75
CA ARG A 103 -18.94 11.36 12.02
C ARG A 103 -19.33 10.27 13.01
N GLN A 104 -18.69 10.28 14.18
CA GLN A 104 -19.20 9.56 15.35
C GLN A 104 -20.37 10.33 15.94
#